data_AF-A0A817REH6-F1
#
_entry.id   AF-A0A817REH6-F1
#
_cell.length_a   1.000
_cell.length_b   1.000
_cell.length_c   1.000
_cell.angle_alpha   90.00
_cell.angle_beta   90.00
_cell.angle_gamma   90.00
#
_symmetry.space_group_name_H-M   'P 1'
#
loop_
_entity.id
_entity.type
_entity.pdbx_description
1 polymer ?
#
loop_
_entity_poly.entity_id
_entity_poly.type
_entity_poly.pdbx_seq_one_letter_code
_entity_poly.pdbx_strand_id
1 'polypeptide(L)'
;VKNKLANICQRYISRCIWYGLAGMSFQVGILAELTWDVYSWDIVEPISYFIAFGTAMSFYAFYLMTRSDFEFMTMTDRLFLRRFYNEARRHSFDISLYNRLKNRLFIVHTDLARLRAPLSLSLPVPPNPIKCKISGEELNSLNVYRTRRNKE
;
A
#
# COMPACT_ATOMS: atom_id res chain seq x y z
N VAL A 1 12.79 0.71 -15.26
CA VAL A 1 11.31 0.85 -15.33
C VAL A 1 10.65 0.85 -13.95
N LYS A 2 10.82 -0.19 -13.11
CA LYS A 2 10.26 -0.27 -11.75
C LYS A 2 10.53 0.98 -10.88
N ASN A 3 11.78 1.44 -10.80
CA ASN A 3 12.14 2.61 -9.99
C ASN A 3 11.45 3.90 -10.49
N LYS A 4 11.25 4.03 -11.81
CA LYS A 4 10.51 5.16 -12.40
C LYS A 4 9.04 5.13 -11.97
N LEU A 5 8.41 3.95 -12.02
CA LEU A 5 7.02 3.75 -11.59
C LEU A 5 6.84 4.01 -10.09
N ALA A 6 7.76 3.49 -9.28
CA ALA A 6 7.78 3.72 -7.84
C ALA A 6 7.90 5.22 -7.52
N ASN A 7 8.81 5.94 -8.19
CA ASN A 7 8.98 7.38 -7.98
C ASN A 7 7.72 8.18 -8.36
N ILE A 8 7.00 7.79 -9.40
CA ILE A 8 5.73 8.43 -9.80
C ILE A 8 4.67 8.22 -8.71
N CYS A 9 4.52 6.98 -8.20
CA CYS A 9 3.58 6.67 -7.13
C CYS A 9 3.92 7.40 -5.83
N GLN A 10 5.20 7.44 -5.44
CA GLN A 10 5.67 8.16 -4.26
C GLN A 10 5.35 9.66 -4.35
N ARG A 11 5.66 10.31 -5.49
CA ARG A 11 5.33 11.73 -5.72
C ARG A 11 3.83 12.01 -5.67
N TYR A 12 3.00 11.09 -6.14
CA TYR A 12 1.55 11.22 -6.04
C TYR A 12 1.10 11.18 -4.57
N ILE A 13 1.59 10.20 -3.81
CA ILE A 13 1.29 10.06 -2.38
C ILE A 13 1.75 11.30 -1.60
N SER A 14 2.99 11.75 -1.82
CA SER A 14 3.49 12.97 -1.19
C SER A 14 2.60 14.17 -1.49
N ARG A 15 2.16 14.35 -2.74
CA ARG A 15 1.22 15.43 -3.08
C ARG A 15 -0.11 15.31 -2.33
N CYS A 16 -0.70 14.12 -2.23
CA CYS A 16 -1.92 13.92 -1.44
C CYS A 16 -1.73 14.30 0.03
N ILE A 17 -0.59 13.94 0.63
CA ILE A 17 -0.25 14.31 2.01
C ILE A 17 -0.11 15.84 2.14
N TRP A 18 0.61 16.48 1.21
CA TRP A 18 0.74 17.94 1.16
C TRP A 18 -0.59 18.66 0.99
N TYR A 19 -1.54 18.11 0.20
CA TYR A 19 -2.88 18.68 0.09
C TYR A 19 -3.67 18.55 1.40
N GLY A 20 -3.55 17.44 2.13
CA GLY A 20 -4.14 17.29 3.46
C GLY A 20 -3.59 18.33 4.45
N LEU A 21 -2.27 18.54 4.45
CA LEU A 21 -1.61 19.55 5.27
C LEU A 21 -2.03 20.98 4.90
N ALA A 22 -2.09 21.28 3.60
CA ALA A 22 -2.53 22.58 3.10
C ALA A 22 -4.00 22.86 3.46
N GLY A 23 -4.88 21.86 3.35
CA GLY A 23 -6.29 21.99 3.76
C GLY A 23 -6.43 22.30 5.26
N MET A 24 -5.65 21.63 6.10
CA MET A 24 -5.61 21.92 7.54
C MET A 24 -5.08 23.33 7.84
N SER A 25 -4.01 23.74 7.15
CA SER A 25 -3.44 25.08 7.31
C SER A 25 -4.40 26.16 6.82
N PHE A 26 -5.15 25.91 5.76
CA PHE A 26 -6.13 26.85 5.21
C PHE A 26 -7.31 27.03 6.18
N GLN A 27 -7.79 25.95 6.80
CA GLN A 27 -8.82 26.02 7.84
C GLN A 27 -8.39 26.92 9.00
N VAL A 28 -7.15 26.79 9.48
CA VAL A 28 -6.62 27.63 10.57
C VAL A 28 -6.32 29.05 10.11
N GLY A 29 -5.78 29.22 8.91
CA GLY A 29 -5.43 30.52 8.34
C GLY A 29 -6.64 31.41 8.10
N ILE A 30 -7.71 30.88 7.49
CA ILE A 30 -8.96 31.62 7.29
C ILE A 30 -9.52 32.08 8.63
N LEU A 31 -9.54 31.19 9.64
CA LEU A 31 -10.04 31.54 10.96
C LEU A 31 -9.15 32.62 11.61
N ALA A 32 -7.83 32.52 11.48
CA ALA A 32 -6.89 33.49 12.03
C ALA A 32 -7.04 34.88 11.39
N GLU A 33 -7.20 34.94 10.06
CA GLU A 33 -7.37 36.20 9.32
C GLU A 33 -8.74 36.83 9.60
N LEU A 34 -9.80 36.03 9.74
CA LEU A 34 -11.10 36.53 10.21
C LEU A 34 -11.06 37.04 11.66
N THR A 35 -10.15 36.51 12.50
CA THR A 35 -10.10 36.86 13.93
C THR A 35 -9.39 38.19 14.20
N TRP A 36 -8.50 38.67 13.31
CA TRP A 36 -7.70 39.88 13.57
C TRP A 36 -8.28 41.16 12.97
N ASP A 37 -8.80 41.14 11.74
CA ASP A 37 -9.13 42.38 11.02
C ASP A 37 -10.61 42.82 11.08
N VAL A 38 -11.58 41.91 11.32
CA VAL A 38 -13.00 42.22 11.01
C VAL A 38 -14.02 41.85 12.10
N TYR A 39 -13.81 40.82 12.93
CA TYR A 39 -14.90 40.27 13.75
C TYR A 39 -14.59 40.18 15.25
N SER A 40 -15.39 40.89 16.06
CA SER A 40 -15.57 40.59 17.47
C SER A 40 -15.97 39.12 17.65
N TRP A 41 -15.43 38.47 18.69
CA TRP A 41 -15.54 37.05 19.07
C TRP A 41 -16.94 36.38 18.98
N ASP A 42 -18.01 37.16 18.81
CA ASP A 42 -19.42 36.72 18.70
C ASP A 42 -19.80 36.14 17.32
N ILE A 43 -19.12 36.53 16.22
CA ILE A 43 -19.42 35.95 14.89
C ILE A 43 -18.67 34.65 14.61
N VAL A 44 -17.49 34.47 15.20
CA VAL A 44 -16.61 33.34 14.85
C VAL A 44 -17.15 32.00 15.35
N GLU A 45 -18.06 32.05 16.32
CA GLU A 45 -18.73 30.91 16.93
C GLU A 45 -19.54 30.09 15.89
N PRO A 46 -20.56 30.63 15.19
CA PRO A 46 -21.33 29.87 14.20
C PRO A 46 -20.51 29.37 13.01
N ILE A 47 -19.54 30.15 12.52
CA ILE A 47 -18.76 29.80 11.31
C ILE A 47 -17.81 28.64 11.59
N SER A 48 -17.15 28.66 12.76
CA SER A 48 -16.24 27.59 13.18
C SER A 48 -17.00 26.26 13.33
N TYR A 49 -18.23 26.30 13.84
CA TYR A 49 -19.08 25.11 13.95
C TYR A 49 -19.37 24.47 12.59
N PHE A 50 -19.72 25.26 11.56
CA PHE A 50 -19.97 24.71 10.22
C PHE A 50 -18.73 24.10 9.59
N ILE A 51 -17.57 24.73 9.74
CA ILE A 51 -16.31 24.22 9.20
C ILE A 51 -15.90 22.95 9.95
N ALA A 52 -15.93 22.95 11.29
CA ALA A 52 -15.58 21.79 12.09
C ALA A 52 -16.51 20.60 11.81
N PHE A 53 -17.81 20.85 11.73
CA PHE A 53 -18.79 19.81 11.39
C PHE A 53 -18.62 19.32 9.95
N GLY A 54 -18.36 20.21 8.99
CA GLY A 54 -18.10 19.86 7.60
C GLY A 54 -16.81 19.04 7.42
N THR A 55 -15.74 19.41 8.12
CA THR A 55 -14.48 18.67 8.15
C THR A 55 -14.69 17.29 8.79
N ALA A 56 -15.40 17.22 9.92
CA ALA A 56 -15.73 15.94 10.59
C ALA A 56 -16.59 15.03 9.69
N MET A 57 -17.61 15.58 9.04
CA MET A 57 -18.46 14.87 8.08
C MET A 57 -17.64 14.37 6.89
N SER A 58 -16.70 15.18 6.37
CA SER A 58 -15.81 14.81 5.27
C SER A 58 -14.86 13.67 5.66
N PHE A 59 -14.29 13.71 6.87
CA PHE A 59 -13.50 12.61 7.41
C PHE A 59 -14.32 11.33 7.54
N TYR A 60 -15.54 11.43 8.04
CA TYR A 60 -16.44 10.30 8.19
C TYR A 60 -16.85 9.70 6.83
N ALA A 61 -17.19 10.54 5.86
CA ALA A 61 -17.48 10.13 4.49
C ALA A 61 -16.26 9.45 3.83
N PHE A 62 -15.06 9.99 4.05
CA PHE A 62 -13.81 9.40 3.57
C PHE A 62 -13.55 8.02 4.20
N TYR A 63 -13.81 7.88 5.51
CA TYR A 63 -13.71 6.61 6.21
C TYR A 63 -14.69 5.57 5.65
N LEU A 64 -15.96 5.96 5.45
CA LEU A 64 -16.98 5.09 4.85
C LEU A 64 -16.63 4.66 3.43
N MET A 65 -16.07 5.55 2.62
CA MET A 65 -15.67 5.25 1.24
C MET A 65 -14.44 4.34 1.18
N THR A 66 -13.51 4.49 2.15
CA THR A 66 -12.21 3.82 2.11
C THR A 66 -12.22 2.46 2.83
N ARG A 67 -13.14 2.22 3.79
CA ARG A 67 -13.36 0.94 4.53
C ARG A 67 -12.07 0.18 4.89
N SER A 68 -11.00 0.91 5.20
CA SER A 68 -9.70 0.38 5.55
C SER A 68 -9.27 1.04 6.85
N ASP A 69 -8.71 0.27 7.76
CA ASP A 69 -8.19 0.75 9.04
C ASP A 69 -7.20 1.90 8.79
N PHE A 70 -7.42 3.03 9.48
CA PHE A 70 -6.73 4.30 9.26
C PHE A 70 -5.30 4.27 9.82
N GLU A 71 -4.51 3.30 9.39
CA GLU A 71 -3.10 3.22 9.69
C GLU A 71 -2.35 3.92 8.55
N PHE A 72 -1.81 5.12 8.83
CA PHE A 72 -1.22 6.00 7.82
C PHE A 72 -0.16 5.29 6.97
N MET A 73 0.66 4.45 7.59
CA MET A 73 1.71 3.66 6.92
C MET A 73 1.12 2.61 5.96
N THR A 74 0.13 1.86 6.43
CA THR A 74 -0.54 0.79 5.68
C THR A 74 -1.41 1.35 4.55
N MET A 75 -1.99 2.54 4.73
CA MET A 75 -2.74 3.26 3.69
C MET A 75 -1.86 3.69 2.53
N THR A 76 -0.70 4.29 2.82
CA THR A 76 0.25 4.68 1.77
C THR A 76 0.77 3.47 1.00
N ASP A 77 1.01 2.34 1.65
CA ASP A 77 1.44 1.10 0.99
C ASP A 77 0.35 0.53 0.10
N ARG A 78 -0.91 0.51 0.56
CA ARG A 78 -2.05 0.05 -0.25
C ARG A 78 -2.31 0.95 -1.45
N LEU A 79 -2.25 2.27 -1.27
CA LEU A 79 -2.38 3.25 -2.34
C LEU A 79 -1.22 3.12 -3.35
N PHE A 80 0.00 2.95 -2.86
CA PHE A 80 1.17 2.70 -3.67
C PHE A 80 1.00 1.43 -4.50
N LEU A 81 0.62 0.32 -3.89
CA LEU A 81 0.44 -0.96 -4.59
C LEU A 81 -0.68 -0.88 -5.62
N ARG A 82 -1.85 -0.37 -5.23
CA ARG A 82 -3.01 -0.23 -6.12
C ARG A 82 -2.67 0.63 -7.34
N ARG A 83 -1.95 1.73 -7.13
CA ARG A 83 -1.52 2.61 -8.22
C ARG A 83 -0.40 1.99 -9.05
N PHE A 84 0.57 1.36 -8.42
CA PHE A 84 1.67 0.66 -9.09
C PHE A 84 1.14 -0.42 -10.03
N TYR A 85 0.16 -1.22 -9.60
CA TYR A 85 -0.48 -2.21 -10.45
C TYR A 85 -1.22 -1.60 -11.64
N ASN A 86 -1.93 -0.48 -11.43
CA ASN A 86 -2.64 0.22 -12.50
C ASN A 86 -1.67 0.83 -13.52
N GLU A 87 -0.60 1.48 -13.05
CA GLU A 87 0.43 2.07 -13.92
C GLU A 87 1.29 1.00 -14.60
N ALA A 88 1.54 -0.14 -13.95
CA ALA A 88 2.23 -1.28 -14.55
C ALA A 88 1.42 -1.91 -15.69
N ARG A 89 0.09 -1.98 -15.54
CA ARG A 89 -0.82 -2.39 -16.61
C ARG A 89 -0.80 -1.43 -17.79
N ARG A 90 -0.73 -0.11 -17.54
CA ARG A 90 -0.66 0.93 -18.59
C ARG A 90 0.65 0.90 -19.38
N HIS A 91 1.76 0.58 -18.72
CA HIS A 91 3.08 0.50 -19.34
C HIS A 91 3.42 -0.90 -19.89
N SER A 92 2.45 -1.82 -19.97
CA SER A 92 2.66 -3.23 -20.39
C SER A 92 3.83 -3.90 -19.67
N PHE A 93 4.05 -3.54 -18.41
CA PHE A 93 5.09 -4.17 -17.61
C PHE A 93 4.61 -5.57 -17.25
N ASP A 94 5.38 -6.59 -17.63
CA ASP A 94 5.01 -7.98 -17.36
C ASP A 94 5.20 -8.30 -15.87
N ILE A 95 4.15 -8.01 -15.10
CA ILE A 95 4.07 -8.22 -13.65
C ILE A 95 4.27 -9.70 -13.33
N SER A 96 3.86 -10.60 -14.23
CA SER A 96 4.01 -12.04 -14.06
C SER A 96 5.48 -12.45 -14.07
N LEU A 97 6.27 -11.91 -15.00
CA LEU A 97 7.71 -12.13 -15.09
C LEU A 97 8.45 -11.53 -13.89
N TYR A 98 8.07 -10.33 -13.47
CA TYR A 98 8.63 -9.70 -12.27
C TYR A 98 8.37 -10.52 -11.00
N ASN A 99 7.15 -11.02 -10.80
CA ASN A 99 6.81 -11.85 -9.65
C ASN A 99 7.56 -13.19 -9.66
N ARG A 100 7.71 -13.82 -10.83
CA ARG A 100 8.54 -15.04 -10.97
C ARG A 100 10.00 -14.76 -10.61
N LEU A 101 10.59 -13.68 -11.13
CA LEU A 101 11.98 -13.31 -10.83
C LEU A 101 12.15 -13.02 -9.33
N LYS A 102 11.21 -12.28 -8.73
CA LYS A 102 11.21 -11.96 -7.30
C LYS A 102 11.12 -13.23 -6.45
N ASN A 103 10.26 -14.18 -6.81
CA ASN A 103 10.15 -15.46 -6.13
C ASN A 103 11.44 -16.29 -6.25
N ARG A 104 12.05 -16.34 -7.44
CA ARG A 104 13.34 -17.03 -7.64
C ARG A 104 14.44 -16.40 -6.79
N LEU A 105 14.54 -15.08 -6.79
CA LEU A 105 15.52 -14.36 -5.98
C LEU A 105 15.29 -14.57 -4.48
N PHE A 106 14.04 -14.60 -4.04
CA PHE A 106 13.68 -14.90 -2.65
C PHE A 106 14.11 -16.31 -2.26
N ILE A 107 13.80 -17.32 -3.08
CA ILE A 107 14.21 -18.71 -2.87
C ILE A 107 15.75 -18.79 -2.75
N VAL A 108 16.48 -18.18 -3.67
CA VAL A 108 17.95 -18.17 -3.66
C VAL A 108 18.51 -17.47 -2.42
N HIS A 109 17.94 -16.32 -2.02
CA HIS A 109 18.35 -15.65 -0.78
C HIS A 109 18.09 -16.48 0.46
N THR A 110 16.93 -17.15 0.53
CA THR A 110 16.63 -18.06 1.64
C THR A 110 17.58 -19.26 1.64
N ASP A 111 17.89 -19.82 0.48
CA ASP A 111 18.87 -20.90 0.35
C ASP A 111 20.25 -20.46 0.81
N LEU A 112 20.73 -19.29 0.37
CA LEU A 112 22.01 -18.72 0.79
C LEU A 112 22.05 -18.43 2.30
N ALA A 113 21.03 -17.79 2.85
CA ALA A 113 20.95 -17.49 4.28
C ALA A 113 20.98 -18.77 5.13
N ARG A 114 20.27 -19.80 4.66
CA ARG A 114 20.22 -21.09 5.32
C ARG A 114 21.51 -21.88 5.17
N LEU A 115 22.18 -21.81 4.02
CA LEU A 115 23.46 -22.48 3.76
C LEU A 115 24.61 -21.84 4.53
N ARG A 116 24.53 -20.55 4.84
CA ARG A 116 25.53 -19.83 5.62
C ARG A 116 25.69 -20.37 7.06
N ALA A 117 24.63 -20.86 7.68
CA ALA A 117 24.64 -21.37 9.05
C ALA A 117 25.34 -22.75 9.24
N PRO A 118 25.12 -23.77 8.40
CA PRO A 118 25.80 -25.07 8.50
C PRO A 118 27.20 -25.07 7.87
N LEU A 119 27.55 -24.10 7.00
CA LEU A 119 28.87 -24.04 6.36
C LEU A 119 30.01 -23.83 7.37
N SER A 120 29.74 -23.24 8.53
CA SER A 120 30.71 -23.07 9.61
C SER A 120 30.89 -24.32 10.49
N LEU A 121 29.93 -25.27 10.46
CA LEU A 121 29.89 -26.46 11.31
C LEU A 121 29.86 -27.80 10.54
N SER A 122 29.94 -27.76 9.20
CA SER A 122 29.86 -28.94 8.30
C SER A 122 28.65 -29.86 8.56
N LEU A 123 27.48 -29.28 8.84
CA LEU A 123 26.25 -30.02 9.11
C LEU A 123 25.47 -30.36 7.83
N PRO A 124 24.71 -31.47 7.81
CA PRO A 124 23.82 -31.78 6.69
C PRO A 124 22.79 -30.67 6.52
N VAL A 125 22.69 -30.16 5.29
CA VAL A 125 21.80 -29.05 4.97
C VAL A 125 20.36 -29.57 4.99
N PRO A 126 19.42 -28.94 5.73
CA PRO A 126 18.01 -29.35 5.66
C PRO A 126 17.44 -29.19 4.22
N PRO A 127 16.19 -29.56 3.91
CA PRO A 127 15.51 -29.20 2.64
C PRO A 127 14.84 -27.81 2.72
N ASN A 128 14.79 -27.06 1.61
CA ASN A 128 14.25 -25.69 1.61
C ASN A 128 12.72 -25.71 1.81
N PRO A 129 12.19 -25.09 2.89
CA PRO A 129 10.76 -25.13 3.20
C PRO A 129 9.89 -24.41 2.17
N ILE A 130 10.40 -23.32 1.57
CA ILE A 130 9.67 -22.53 0.57
C ILE A 130 9.57 -23.30 -0.75
N LYS A 131 10.65 -23.99 -1.14
CA LYS A 131 10.66 -24.81 -2.36
C LYS A 131 9.66 -25.96 -2.28
N CYS A 132 9.55 -26.62 -1.12
CA CYS A 132 8.53 -27.64 -0.88
C CYS A 132 7.10 -27.06 -0.93
N LYS A 133 6.88 -25.87 -0.34
CA LYS A 133 5.54 -25.24 -0.33
C LYS A 133 5.04 -24.86 -1.73
N ILE A 134 5.91 -24.29 -2.56
CA ILE A 134 5.57 -23.94 -3.96
C ILE A 134 5.30 -25.19 -4.78
N SER A 135 6.11 -26.24 -4.62
CA SER A 135 5.88 -27.53 -5.30
C SER A 135 4.56 -28.17 -4.89
N GLY A 136 4.16 -28.03 -3.62
CA GLY A 136 2.88 -28.50 -3.12
C GLY A 136 1.68 -27.71 -3.67
N GLU A 137 1.79 -26.38 -3.76
CA GLU A 137 0.74 -25.53 -4.37
C GLU A 137 0.55 -25.81 -5.87
N GLU A 138 1.64 -26.00 -6.62
CA GLU A 138 1.59 -26.35 -8.05
C GLU A 138 0.90 -27.71 -8.25
N LEU A 139 1.26 -28.73 -7.45
CA LEU A 139 0.63 -30.04 -7.49
C LEU A 139 -0.86 -29.98 -7.12
N ASN A 140 -1.23 -29.24 -6.07
CA ASN A 140 -2.62 -29.07 -5.67
C ASN A 140 -3.44 -28.39 -6.77
N SER A 141 -2.89 -27.34 -7.39
CA SER A 141 -3.52 -26.64 -8.50
C SER A 141 -3.77 -27.59 -9.68
N LEU A 142 -2.77 -28.36 -10.10
CA LEU A 142 -2.92 -29.33 -11.19
C LEU A 142 -3.94 -30.43 -10.86
N ASN A 143 -3.99 -30.90 -9.61
CA ASN A 143 -4.94 -31.93 -9.20
C ASN A 143 -6.38 -31.43 -9.22
N VAL A 144 -6.62 -30.17 -8.79
CA VAL A 144 -7.94 -29.52 -8.84
C VAL A 144 -8.42 -29.36 -10.29
N TYR A 145 -7.55 -28.96 -11.22
CA TYR A 145 -7.91 -28.91 -12.66
C TYR A 145 -8.22 -30.31 -13.23
N ARG A 146 -7.44 -31.33 -12.83
CA ARG A 146 -7.66 -32.71 -13.25
C ARG A 146 -8.97 -33.30 -12.73
N THR A 147 -9.36 -32.98 -11.49
CA THR A 147 -10.64 -33.43 -10.90
C THR A 147 -11.84 -32.75 -11.53
N ARG A 148 -11.74 -31.49 -11.97
CA ARG A 148 -12.80 -30.85 -12.75
C ARG A 148 -12.98 -31.49 -14.13
N ARG A 149 -11.88 -31.81 -14.81
CA ARG A 149 -11.93 -32.40 -16.17
C ARG A 149 -12.43 -33.85 -16.23
N ASN A 150 -12.41 -34.58 -15.12
CA ASN A 150 -12.94 -35.95 -15.01
C ASN A 150 -14.41 -35.98 -14.52
N LYS A 151 -15.02 -34.82 -14.25
CA LYS A 151 -16.43 -34.68 -13.82
C LYS A 151 -17.36 -34.23 -14.96
N GLU A 152 -16.81 -33.92 -16.13
CA GLU A 152 -17.51 -33.74 -17.41
C GLU A 152 -17.35 -34.99 -18.26
#